data_AF-S6A5S6-F1
#
_entry.id   AF-S6A5S6-F1
#
_cell.length_a   1.000
_cell.length_b   1.000
_cell.length_c   1.000
_cell.angle_alpha   90.00
_cell.angle_beta   90.00
_cell.angle_gamma   90.00
#
_symmetry.space_group_name_H-M   'P 1'
#
loop_
_entity.id
_entity.type
_entity.pdbx_description
1 polymer ?
#
loop_
_entity_poly.entity_id
_entity_poly.type
_entity_poly.pdbx_seq_one_letter_code
_entity_poly.pdbx_strand_id
1 'polypeptide(L)'
;MYVEIDVDKIKKDFQINLSRALSIGYPLKYAIAKALSWTLMKYPWIQEIYYSEISLGEFVEGEDIDGRDVDVLIKTSIPSTNISRSIEQQLEDTLNTVLQELGLCPSNGHNIVELHIDDIYARCASEATLNGRTPHNAILLYKSGTATFKNLEKETPMWTKP
;
A
#
# COMPACT_ATOMS: atom_id res chain seq x y z
N MET A 1 21.89 -5.25 12.74
CA MET A 1 21.35 -6.50 12.15
C MET A 1 20.21 -6.08 11.25
N TYR A 2 20.36 -6.24 9.94
CA TYR A 2 19.31 -5.91 8.98
C TYR A 2 18.24 -6.99 9.02
N VAL A 3 16.98 -6.60 8.79
CA VAL A 3 15.90 -7.58 8.62
C VAL A 3 15.93 -8.07 7.19
N GLU A 4 16.07 -9.38 7.01
CA GLU A 4 15.93 -10.02 5.72
C GLU A 4 14.44 -10.22 5.43
N ILE A 5 13.98 -9.64 4.32
CA ILE A 5 12.59 -9.71 3.88
C ILE A 5 12.56 -10.64 2.67
N ASP A 6 11.76 -11.71 2.77
CA ASP A 6 11.55 -12.68 1.71
C ASP A 6 10.61 -12.09 0.64
N VAL A 7 11.20 -11.40 -0.33
CA VAL A 7 10.50 -10.69 -1.41
C VAL A 7 9.74 -11.66 -2.32
N ASP A 8 10.29 -12.85 -2.59
CA ASP A 8 9.63 -13.87 -3.43
C ASP A 8 8.34 -14.38 -2.78
N LYS A 9 8.36 -14.61 -1.47
CA LYS A 9 7.15 -14.96 -0.71
C LYS A 9 6.14 -13.82 -0.71
N ILE A 10 6.60 -12.57 -0.61
CA ILE A 10 5.71 -11.40 -0.73
C ILE A 10 5.07 -11.34 -2.13
N LYS A 11 5.84 -11.53 -3.21
CA LYS A 11 5.34 -11.56 -4.59
C LYS A 11 4.19 -12.55 -4.73
N LYS A 12 4.43 -13.79 -4.30
CA LYS A 12 3.47 -14.89 -4.41
C LYS A 12 2.19 -14.61 -3.62
N ASP A 13 2.33 -14.18 -2.38
CA ASP A 13 1.18 -13.93 -1.52
C ASP A 13 0.39 -12.68 -1.97
N PHE A 14 1.08 -11.67 -2.51
CA PHE A 14 0.43 -10.51 -3.12
C PHE A 14 -0.41 -10.90 -4.34
N GLN A 15 0.11 -11.72 -5.25
CA GLN A 15 -0.63 -12.17 -6.43
C GLN A 15 -1.93 -12.91 -6.04
N ILE A 16 -1.86 -13.79 -5.02
CA ILE A 16 -3.03 -14.51 -4.49
C ILE A 16 -4.05 -13.53 -3.91
N ASN A 17 -3.58 -12.61 -3.07
CA ASN A 17 -4.44 -11.63 -2.41
C ASN A 17 -5.05 -10.62 -3.39
N LEU A 18 -4.33 -10.26 -4.45
CA LEU A 18 -4.81 -9.38 -5.51
C LEU A 18 -5.92 -10.05 -6.31
N SER A 19 -5.71 -11.31 -6.71
CA SER A 19 -6.74 -12.11 -7.38
C SER A 19 -8.01 -12.22 -6.52
N ARG A 20 -7.84 -12.39 -5.20
CA ARG A 20 -8.96 -12.38 -4.24
C ARG A 20 -9.64 -11.02 -4.14
N ALA A 21 -8.90 -9.93 -4.05
CA ALA A 21 -9.48 -8.60 -3.94
C ALA A 21 -10.28 -8.22 -5.20
N LEU A 22 -9.74 -8.54 -6.38
CA LEU A 22 -10.42 -8.35 -7.66
C LEU A 22 -11.70 -9.19 -7.76
N SER A 23 -11.70 -10.45 -7.29
CA SER A 23 -12.89 -11.30 -7.32
C SER A 23 -14.00 -10.86 -6.35
N ILE A 24 -13.65 -10.13 -5.29
CA ILE A 24 -14.63 -9.47 -4.41
C ILE A 24 -15.28 -8.25 -5.11
N GLY A 25 -14.64 -7.70 -6.15
CA GLY A 25 -15.16 -6.58 -6.92
C GLY A 25 -14.63 -5.22 -6.51
N TYR A 26 -13.49 -5.16 -5.79
CA TYR A 26 -12.83 -3.88 -5.52
C TYR A 26 -12.29 -3.25 -6.82
N PRO A 27 -12.42 -1.92 -7.01
CA PRO A 27 -11.68 -1.21 -8.04
C PRO A 27 -10.16 -1.46 -7.93
N LEU A 28 -9.44 -1.44 -9.05
CA LEU A 28 -8.04 -1.89 -9.14
C LEU A 28 -7.13 -1.29 -8.06
N LYS A 29 -7.15 0.04 -7.88
CA LYS A 29 -6.32 0.72 -6.87
C LYS A 29 -6.54 0.18 -5.46
N TYR A 30 -7.81 0.04 -5.07
CA TYR A 30 -8.18 -0.47 -3.75
C TYR A 30 -7.90 -1.96 -3.63
N ALA A 31 -8.05 -2.71 -4.72
CA ALA A 31 -7.67 -4.12 -4.77
C ALA A 31 -6.17 -4.29 -4.51
N ILE A 32 -5.33 -3.44 -5.12
CA ILE A 32 -3.87 -3.41 -4.90
C ILE A 32 -3.56 -3.08 -3.44
N ALA A 33 -4.07 -1.96 -2.91
CA ALA A 33 -3.79 -1.54 -1.53
C ALA A 33 -4.25 -2.59 -0.50
N LYS A 34 -5.43 -3.20 -0.73
CA LYS A 34 -5.95 -4.31 0.09
C LYS A 34 -5.08 -5.55 0.01
N ALA A 35 -4.72 -5.95 -1.19
CA ALA A 35 -3.92 -7.14 -1.40
C ALA A 35 -2.55 -7.01 -0.73
N LEU A 36 -1.94 -5.84 -0.85
CA LEU A 36 -0.68 -5.55 -0.20
C LEU A 36 -0.83 -5.55 1.33
N SER A 37 -1.87 -4.89 1.85
CA SER A 37 -2.16 -4.89 3.28
C SER A 37 -2.33 -6.31 3.84
N TRP A 38 -3.13 -7.16 3.19
CA TRP A 38 -3.28 -8.57 3.59
C TRP A 38 -1.98 -9.37 3.49
N THR A 39 -1.14 -9.04 2.51
CA THR A 39 0.15 -9.71 2.32
C THR A 39 1.12 -9.35 3.42
N LEU A 40 1.18 -8.07 3.80
CA LEU A 40 2.16 -7.55 4.74
C LEU A 40 1.72 -7.67 6.20
N MET A 41 0.42 -7.62 6.52
CA MET A 41 -0.06 -7.63 7.91
C MET A 41 0.35 -8.86 8.73
N LYS A 42 0.75 -9.95 8.07
CA LYS A 42 1.25 -11.18 8.73
C LYS A 42 2.68 -11.05 9.27
N TYR A 43 3.44 -10.03 8.85
CA TYR A 43 4.82 -9.86 9.28
C TYR A 43 4.87 -9.10 10.62
N PRO A 44 5.54 -9.64 11.66
CA PRO A 44 5.56 -9.04 13.00
C PRO A 44 6.16 -7.63 13.05
N TRP A 45 6.99 -7.29 12.08
CA TRP A 45 7.63 -5.98 11.99
C TRP A 45 6.72 -4.89 11.44
N ILE A 46 5.56 -5.24 10.86
CA ILE A 46 4.58 -4.28 10.38
C ILE A 46 3.72 -3.82 11.54
N GLN A 47 3.69 -2.51 11.79
CA GLN A 47 2.86 -1.90 12.83
C GLN A 47 1.58 -1.34 12.26
N GLU A 48 1.66 -0.53 11.20
CA GLU A 48 0.50 0.11 10.58
C GLU A 48 0.68 0.15 9.06
N ILE A 49 -0.43 0.05 8.33
CA ILE A 49 -0.46 0.20 6.87
C ILE A 49 -1.56 1.18 6.53
N TYR A 50 -1.26 2.16 5.69
CA TYR A 50 -2.22 3.12 5.17
C TYR A 50 -2.22 3.08 3.64
N TYR A 51 -3.39 3.20 3.05
CA TYR A 51 -3.53 3.65 1.66
C TYR A 51 -3.49 5.16 1.65
N SER A 52 -2.76 5.78 0.73
CA SER A 52 -2.73 7.22 0.56
C SER A 52 -3.02 7.60 -0.89
N GLU A 53 -3.58 8.79 -1.07
CA GLU A 53 -3.64 9.47 -2.36
C GLU A 53 -2.71 10.68 -2.25
N ILE A 54 -1.39 10.47 -2.41
CA ILE A 54 -0.40 11.54 -2.27
C ILE A 54 -0.45 12.47 -3.50
N SER A 55 -0.80 11.92 -4.66
CA SER A 55 -0.87 12.58 -5.96
C SER A 55 -2.09 13.51 -6.17
N LEU A 56 -2.63 14.14 -5.13
CA LEU A 56 -3.51 15.30 -5.32
C LEU A 56 -2.65 16.52 -5.70
N GLY A 57 -2.21 16.60 -6.96
CA GLY A 57 -1.62 17.81 -7.55
C GLY A 57 -0.34 17.68 -8.37
N GLU A 58 0.11 16.50 -8.76
CA GLU A 58 1.28 16.38 -9.65
C GLU A 58 0.91 16.55 -11.13
N PHE A 59 0.91 17.81 -11.58
CA PHE A 59 0.85 18.18 -13.00
C PHE A 59 2.21 17.86 -13.66
N VAL A 60 2.45 16.59 -14.01
CA VAL A 60 3.61 16.22 -14.83
C VAL A 60 3.18 16.21 -16.30
N GLU A 61 3.76 17.12 -17.08
CA GLU A 61 3.75 17.12 -18.55
C GLU A 61 2.38 17.25 -19.27
N GLY A 62 1.37 17.81 -18.59
CA GLY A 62 0.08 18.10 -19.25
C GLY A 62 -0.80 16.87 -19.49
N GLU A 63 -0.45 15.75 -18.88
CA GLU A 63 -1.35 14.62 -18.68
C GLU A 63 -2.04 14.76 -17.32
N ASP A 64 -3.32 14.39 -17.25
CA ASP A 64 -4.07 14.32 -16.00
C ASP A 64 -3.61 13.04 -15.26
N ILE A 65 -2.76 13.22 -14.25
CA ILE A 65 -2.19 12.14 -13.41
C ILE A 65 -3.02 12.00 -12.12
N ASP A 66 -4.27 12.44 -12.12
CA ASP A 66 -5.17 12.23 -10.98
C ASP A 66 -5.39 10.72 -10.77
N GLY A 67 -4.72 10.20 -9.75
CA GLY A 67 -4.84 8.83 -9.30
C GLY A 67 -4.38 7.81 -10.34
N ARG A 68 -3.11 7.83 -10.74
CA ARG A 68 -2.50 6.63 -11.33
C ARG A 68 -1.88 5.74 -10.26
N ASP A 69 -1.28 6.35 -9.25
CA ASP A 69 -0.40 5.67 -8.31
C ASP A 69 -1.16 5.20 -7.06
N VAL A 70 -0.72 4.07 -6.53
CA VAL A 70 -1.23 3.42 -5.32
C VAL A 70 -0.14 3.55 -4.27
N ASP A 71 -0.17 4.67 -3.55
CA ASP A 71 0.72 4.90 -2.41
C ASP A 71 0.29 4.06 -1.23
N VAL A 72 1.23 3.28 -0.70
CA VAL A 72 1.02 2.54 0.54
C VAL A 72 2.07 2.94 1.56
N LEU A 73 1.61 3.63 2.61
CA LEU A 73 2.44 4.06 3.72
C LEU A 73 2.54 2.92 4.75
N ILE A 74 3.75 2.57 5.15
CA ILE A 74 4.00 1.44 6.03
C ILE A 74 4.78 1.91 7.25
N LYS A 75 4.14 1.86 8.43
CA LYS A 75 4.84 2.04 9.70
C LYS A 75 5.37 0.70 10.17
N THR A 76 6.65 0.65 10.52
CA THR A 76 7.29 -0.57 11.00
C THR A 76 7.85 -0.41 12.41
N SER A 77 8.07 -1.54 13.09
CA SER A 77 8.83 -1.58 14.35
C SER A 77 10.35 -1.65 14.13
N ILE A 78 10.79 -1.79 12.87
CA ILE A 78 12.21 -1.80 12.52
C ILE A 78 12.64 -0.34 12.41
N PRO A 79 13.71 0.08 13.10
CA PRO A 79 14.26 1.40 12.87
C PRO A 79 14.61 1.57 11.38
N SER A 80 14.22 2.67 10.74
CA SER A 80 14.51 2.93 9.32
C SER A 80 16.00 2.75 8.95
N THR A 81 16.91 2.97 9.90
CA THR A 81 18.37 2.73 9.75
C THR A 81 18.76 1.25 9.62
N ASN A 82 17.86 0.33 9.98
CA ASN A 82 18.03 -1.13 9.92
C ASN A 82 17.17 -1.80 8.84
N ILE A 83 16.42 -0.99 8.08
CA ILE A 83 15.77 -1.41 6.85
C ILE A 83 16.81 -1.25 5.73
N SER A 84 16.96 -2.26 4.86
CA SER A 84 17.85 -2.10 3.71
C SER A 84 17.39 -0.89 2.90
N ARG A 85 18.31 0.00 2.54
CA ARG A 85 18.01 1.20 1.71
C ARG A 85 17.33 0.87 0.39
N SER A 86 17.43 -0.38 -0.07
CA SER A 86 16.86 -0.85 -1.33
C SER A 86 15.59 -1.69 -1.18
N ILE A 87 15.04 -1.90 0.02
CA ILE A 87 13.88 -2.80 0.15
C ILE A 87 12.60 -2.20 -0.42
N GLU A 88 12.41 -0.89 -0.27
CA GLU A 88 11.24 -0.17 -0.79
C GLU A 88 11.16 -0.37 -2.30
N GLN A 89 12.21 0.04 -3.01
CA GLN A 89 12.35 -0.19 -4.45
C GLN A 89 12.21 -1.66 -4.85
N GLN A 90 12.86 -2.59 -4.13
CA GLN A 90 12.77 -4.02 -4.46
C GLN A 90 11.32 -4.54 -4.36
N LEU A 91 10.59 -4.10 -3.34
CA LEU A 91 9.19 -4.46 -3.17
C LEU A 91 8.33 -3.80 -4.25
N GLU A 92 8.52 -2.51 -4.52
CA GLU A 92 7.83 -1.81 -5.62
C GLU A 92 8.02 -2.51 -6.95
N ASP A 93 9.25 -2.77 -7.37
CA ASP A 93 9.57 -3.44 -8.63
C ASP A 93 8.90 -4.82 -8.70
N THR A 94 8.94 -5.57 -7.59
CA THR A 94 8.33 -6.90 -7.49
C THR A 94 6.82 -6.85 -7.63
N LEU A 95 6.16 -5.91 -6.95
CA LEU A 95 4.71 -5.75 -6.99
C LEU A 95 4.25 -5.25 -8.35
N ASN A 96 4.95 -4.28 -8.93
CA ASN A 96 4.68 -3.77 -10.26
C ASN A 96 4.89 -4.84 -11.35
N THR A 97 5.88 -5.72 -11.18
CA THR A 97 6.06 -6.90 -12.06
C THR A 97 4.82 -7.80 -12.05
N VAL A 98 4.22 -8.07 -10.88
CA VAL A 98 2.97 -8.84 -10.79
C VAL A 98 1.83 -8.15 -11.54
N LEU A 99 1.71 -6.82 -11.42
CA LEU A 99 0.68 -6.07 -12.14
C LEU A 99 0.88 -6.12 -13.66
N GLN A 100 2.12 -6.04 -14.12
CA GLN A 100 2.46 -6.17 -15.55
C GLN A 100 2.17 -7.58 -16.07
N GLU A 101 2.57 -8.63 -15.34
CA GLU A 101 2.31 -10.04 -15.67
C GLU A 101 0.80 -10.33 -15.79
N LEU A 102 -0.03 -9.62 -15.01
CA LEU A 102 -1.50 -9.73 -15.04
C LEU A 102 -2.16 -8.79 -16.07
N GLY A 103 -1.41 -7.96 -16.80
CA GLY A 103 -1.96 -7.00 -17.75
C GLY A 103 -2.73 -5.84 -17.10
N LEU A 104 -2.45 -5.55 -15.83
CA LEU A 104 -3.13 -4.52 -15.03
C LEU A 104 -2.37 -3.17 -15.01
N CYS A 105 -1.17 -3.12 -15.60
CA CYS A 105 -0.35 -1.91 -15.70
C CYS A 105 -0.11 -1.53 -17.18
N PRO A 106 -0.21 -0.24 -17.56
CA PRO A 106 0.04 0.20 -18.93
C PRO A 106 1.45 -0.12 -19.42
N SER A 107 1.58 -0.51 -20.68
CA SER A 107 2.84 -0.89 -21.31
C SER A 107 3.84 0.26 -21.50
N ASN A 108 3.46 1.51 -21.15
CA ASN A 108 4.34 2.67 -21.21
C ASN A 108 5.38 2.71 -20.07
N GLY A 109 5.36 1.73 -19.16
CA GLY A 109 6.47 1.48 -18.23
C GLY A 109 6.47 2.34 -16.96
N HIS A 110 5.38 3.02 -16.63
CA HIS A 110 5.28 3.69 -15.34
C HIS A 110 4.78 2.70 -14.30
N ASN A 111 5.50 2.61 -13.18
CA ASN A 111 5.06 1.88 -12.00
C ASN A 111 3.78 2.50 -11.45
N ILE A 112 2.92 1.67 -10.86
CA ILE A 112 1.64 2.06 -10.25
C ILE A 112 1.71 1.94 -8.74
N VAL A 113 2.52 1.02 -8.21
CA VAL A 113 2.66 0.85 -6.75
C VAL A 113 3.89 1.59 -6.27
N GLU A 114 3.68 2.46 -5.29
CA GLU A 114 4.72 3.15 -4.54
C GLU A 114 4.57 2.83 -3.05
N LEU A 115 5.68 2.50 -2.41
CA LEU A 115 5.73 2.16 -1.00
C LEU A 115 6.50 3.25 -0.27
N HIS A 116 6.02 3.59 0.92
CA HIS A 116 6.69 4.57 1.77
C HIS A 116 6.90 3.94 3.15
N ILE A 117 8.07 3.35 3.38
CA ILE A 117 8.36 2.54 4.56
C ILE A 117 9.07 3.39 5.63
N ASP A 118 8.35 3.66 6.72
CA ASP A 118 8.82 4.47 7.86
C ASP A 118 9.41 5.82 7.44
N ASP A 119 8.86 6.42 6.40
CA ASP A 119 9.25 7.72 5.85
C ASP A 119 8.51 8.88 6.58
N ILE A 120 8.57 10.10 6.06
CA ILE A 120 7.85 11.24 6.67
C ILE A 120 6.33 11.10 6.55
N TYR A 121 5.81 10.64 5.42
CA TYR A 121 4.37 10.49 5.20
C TYR A 121 3.78 9.43 6.14
N ALA A 122 4.42 8.26 6.25
CA ALA A 122 4.00 7.19 7.15
C ALA A 122 4.00 7.64 8.62
N ARG A 123 5.02 8.40 9.05
CA ARG A 123 5.09 8.94 10.42
C ARG A 123 3.99 9.96 10.68
N CYS A 124 3.73 10.88 9.75
CA CYS A 124 2.67 11.89 9.90
C CYS A 124 1.28 11.24 9.95
N ALA A 125 1.00 10.24 9.10
CA ALA A 125 -0.27 9.50 9.14
C ALA A 125 -0.46 8.76 10.48
N SER A 126 0.60 8.12 10.98
CA SER A 126 0.60 7.45 12.27
C SER A 126 0.35 8.41 13.43
N GLU A 127 1.07 9.54 13.46
CA GLU A 127 0.93 10.56 14.50
C GLU A 127 -0.46 11.20 14.52
N ALA A 128 -1.03 11.51 13.35
CA ALA A 128 -2.39 12.01 13.25
C ALA A 128 -3.39 11.03 13.88
N THR A 129 -3.30 9.75 13.51
CA THR A 129 -4.17 8.68 14.03
C THR A 129 -4.03 8.50 15.54
N LEU A 130 -2.80 8.53 16.07
CA LEU A 130 -2.53 8.45 17.52
C LEU A 130 -3.16 9.61 18.30
N ASN A 131 -3.22 10.79 17.68
CA ASN A 131 -3.86 11.98 18.26
C ASN A 131 -5.38 12.03 18.03
N GLY A 132 -5.99 10.94 17.55
CA GLY A 132 -7.43 10.88 17.24
C GLY A 132 -7.83 11.75 16.04
N ARG A 133 -6.88 12.15 15.20
CA ARG A 133 -7.11 12.90 13.98
C ARG A 133 -7.17 11.96 12.78
N THR A 134 -7.95 12.32 11.78
CA THR A 134 -7.95 11.61 10.49
C THR A 134 -6.80 12.17 9.65
N PRO A 135 -5.84 11.36 9.17
CA PRO A 135 -4.82 11.83 8.23
C PRO A 135 -5.52 12.37 6.98
N HIS A 136 -5.16 13.59 6.56
CA HIS A 136 -5.95 14.29 5.54
C HIS A 136 -6.02 13.58 4.18
N ASN A 137 -5.07 12.71 3.83
CA ASN A 137 -5.03 11.96 2.57
C ASN A 137 -4.68 10.47 2.74
N ALA A 138 -4.82 9.91 3.95
CA ALA A 138 -4.46 8.52 4.20
C ALA A 138 -5.49 7.76 5.02
N ILE A 139 -5.74 6.52 4.63
CA ILE A 139 -6.76 5.64 5.20
C ILE A 139 -6.07 4.43 5.81
N LEU A 140 -6.28 4.24 7.11
CA LEU A 140 -5.72 3.12 7.85
C LEU A 140 -6.31 1.79 7.35
N LEU A 141 -5.47 0.91 6.84
CA LEU A 141 -5.83 -0.43 6.39
C LEU A 141 -5.54 -1.50 7.44
N TYR A 142 -4.48 -1.32 8.24
CA TYR A 142 -4.05 -2.29 9.25
C TYR A 142 -3.34 -1.61 10.43
N LYS A 143 -3.55 -2.11 11.64
CA LYS A 143 -2.82 -1.74 12.86
C LYS A 143 -2.61 -2.96 13.78
N SER A 144 -1.35 -3.26 14.10
CA SER A 144 -0.95 -4.37 14.97
C SER A 144 -1.55 -4.23 16.38
N GLY A 145 -1.87 -5.35 17.02
CA GLY A 145 -2.42 -5.39 18.38
C GLY A 145 -3.89 -4.95 18.50
N THR A 146 -4.51 -4.46 17.42
CA THR A 146 -5.96 -4.24 17.38
C THR A 146 -6.64 -5.48 16.83
N ALA A 147 -7.66 -5.99 17.53
CA ALA A 147 -8.44 -7.13 17.05
C ALA A 147 -9.18 -6.72 15.77
N THR A 148 -8.56 -7.02 14.63
CA THR A 148 -9.14 -7.11 13.28
C THR A 148 -10.21 -6.07 12.98
N PHE A 149 -9.85 -5.04 12.23
CA PHE A 149 -10.83 -4.17 11.58
C PHE A 149 -11.78 -5.02 10.72
N LYS A 150 -12.93 -5.33 11.32
CA LYS A 150 -14.16 -5.70 10.66
C LYS A 150 -14.47 -4.62 9.62
N ASN A 151 -14.73 -5.07 8.40
CA ASN A 151 -15.56 -4.37 7.42
C ASN A 151 -15.04 -3.07 6.79
N LEU A 152 -13.93 -3.14 6.06
CA LEU A 152 -13.90 -2.43 4.76
C LEU A 152 -14.81 -3.12 3.71
N GLU A 153 -15.35 -4.31 4.02
CA GLU A 153 -16.43 -4.97 3.26
C GLU A 153 -17.82 -4.33 3.47
N LYS A 154 -18.04 -3.53 4.54
CA LYS A 154 -19.31 -2.80 4.77
C LYS A 154 -19.18 -1.28 4.86
N GLU A 155 -17.98 -0.73 5.03
CA GLU A 155 -17.73 0.71 4.87
C GLU A 155 -17.46 1.10 3.40
N THR A 156 -17.98 0.29 2.47
CA THR A 156 -18.35 0.65 1.11
C THR A 156 -19.64 1.49 1.13
N PRO A 157 -19.54 2.77 1.54
CA PRO A 157 -20.15 3.80 0.71
C PRO A 157 -19.14 4.77 0.08
N MET A 158 -17.86 4.81 0.52
CA MET A 158 -16.93 5.82 0.00
C MET A 158 -16.23 5.43 -1.31
N TRP A 159 -16.12 4.14 -1.60
CA TRP A 159 -15.36 3.65 -2.76
C TRP A 159 -16.23 3.24 -3.95
N THR A 160 -17.54 3.44 -3.85
CA THR A 160 -18.52 3.10 -4.88
C THR A 160 -19.27 4.35 -5.34
N LYS A 161 -18.65 5.02 -6.33
CA LYS A 161 -19.23 5.87 -7.39
C LYS A 161 -19.16 7.40 -7.22
N PRO A 162 -19.12 8.13 -8.35
CA PRO A 162 -18.74 7.73 -9.73
C PRO A 162 -17.25 7.98 -9.99
#